data_AF-A0AAV0MK14-F1
#
_entry.id   AF-A0AAV0MK14-F1
#
_cell.length_a   1.000
_cell.length_b   1.000
_cell.length_c   1.000
_cell.angle_alpha   90.00
_cell.angle_beta   90.00
_cell.angle_gamma   90.00
#
_symmetry.space_group_name_H-M   'P 1'
#
loop_
_entity.id
_entity.type
_entity.pdbx_description
1 polymer ?
#
loop_
_entity_poly.entity_id
_entity_poly.type
_entity_poly.pdbx_seq_one_letter_code
_entity_poly.pdbx_strand_id
1 'polypeptide(L)'
;MKREDSNNTADKLISCSSSNQEPPAKTNNNNNNNNKEVPNANDIIMLSTSCNTTTSTYQDRLKQASSEKEKQLRRSDVDDGNEVERTKLSLLRYLAERQDPSSKDVDDATLRRFLRARDLDVEKAAAMFVKYLKWRAAFVPKGYISASEIANEMEQNKMFLQGTDRQGRPVALVFGARHFQNKIGGLDEFKQIYIYTCRSACRMGGGQEKFVVIGDLEGWGYANSDIRGYLAALNILQDYYPERLGKLFIVHVPYVFMAVWKVVCPFIDTNTRKKIVFVENKNLKSTLLEDIDESQIPDIYGGKMPLVPIHET
;
A
#
# COMPACT_ATOMS: atom_id res chain seq x y z
N MET A 1 3.92 -62.91 -4.54
CA MET A 1 4.84 -63.98 -4.99
C MET A 1 5.70 -63.42 -6.11
N LYS A 2 7.00 -63.22 -5.80
CA LYS A 2 8.16 -62.97 -6.68
C LYS A 2 8.18 -61.67 -7.51
N ARG A 3 9.28 -60.92 -7.64
CA ARG A 3 10.64 -60.78 -7.02
C ARG A 3 11.35 -59.74 -7.93
N GLU A 4 12.04 -58.73 -7.39
CA GLU A 4 13.53 -58.62 -7.34
C GLU A 4 14.17 -58.67 -8.75
N ASP A 5 15.05 -57.76 -9.18
CA ASP A 5 16.25 -57.19 -8.55
C ASP A 5 16.83 -56.09 -9.49
N SER A 6 17.36 -54.96 -8.99
CA SER A 6 18.79 -54.70 -8.67
C SER A 6 19.70 -54.68 -9.92
N ASN A 7 20.75 -53.85 -10.09
CA ASN A 7 21.61 -53.15 -9.16
C ASN A 7 22.62 -52.25 -9.92
N ASN A 8 23.16 -51.23 -9.22
CA ASN A 8 24.58 -50.79 -9.22
C ASN A 8 25.18 -50.13 -10.50
N THR A 9 26.04 -49.10 -10.46
CA THR A 9 27.25 -48.97 -9.62
C THR A 9 27.75 -47.53 -9.54
N ALA A 10 28.25 -47.16 -8.35
CA ALA A 10 29.11 -46.01 -8.05
C ALA A 10 30.54 -46.18 -8.62
N ASP A 11 31.34 -45.12 -8.72
CA ASP A 11 32.47 -44.88 -7.80
C ASP A 11 33.50 -43.81 -8.25
N LYS A 12 34.19 -43.28 -7.23
CA LYS A 12 35.48 -42.54 -7.15
C LYS A 12 35.47 -41.02 -7.36
N LEU A 13 35.60 -40.19 -6.30
CA LEU A 13 36.75 -39.95 -5.38
C LEU A 13 37.95 -39.26 -6.05
N ILE A 14 38.33 -38.08 -5.52
CA ILE A 14 39.69 -37.75 -5.02
C ILE A 14 39.62 -36.45 -4.20
N SER A 15 40.08 -36.57 -2.96
CA SER A 15 40.47 -35.55 -1.99
C SER A 15 41.90 -35.05 -2.22
N CYS A 16 42.24 -33.81 -1.84
CA CYS A 16 43.41 -33.55 -0.99
C CYS A 16 43.52 -32.07 -0.54
N SER A 17 44.24 -31.92 0.57
CA SER A 17 44.32 -30.81 1.52
C SER A 17 45.66 -30.05 1.47
N SER A 18 45.61 -28.79 1.91
CA SER A 18 46.62 -28.00 2.68
C SER A 18 48.05 -27.78 2.13
N SER A 19 48.48 -26.52 2.07
CA SER A 19 49.60 -25.98 2.89
C SER A 19 50.00 -24.54 2.54
N ASN A 20 50.38 -23.80 3.59
CA ASN A 20 50.93 -22.43 3.61
C ASN A 20 52.28 -22.30 2.89
N GLN A 21 52.57 -21.12 2.34
CA GLN A 21 53.84 -20.39 2.56
C GLN A 21 53.86 -18.99 1.89
N GLU A 22 54.07 -17.96 2.71
CA GLU A 22 54.70 -16.65 2.38
C GLU A 22 56.25 -16.77 2.46
N PRO A 23 57.09 -15.74 2.19
CA PRO A 23 57.10 -14.61 1.23
C PRO A 23 58.50 -14.54 0.51
N PRO A 24 59.07 -13.42 -0.05
CA PRO A 24 59.38 -12.15 0.65
C PRO A 24 59.17 -10.84 -0.15
N ALA A 25 59.25 -9.75 0.62
CA ALA A 25 59.09 -8.34 0.29
C ALA A 25 60.20 -7.69 -0.55
N LYS A 26 59.88 -6.58 -1.23
CA LYS A 26 60.73 -5.38 -1.35
C LYS A 26 59.90 -4.08 -1.34
N THR A 27 60.07 -3.36 -0.23
CA THR A 27 60.15 -1.90 -0.01
C THR A 27 59.87 -0.92 -1.17
N ASN A 28 59.03 0.08 -0.91
CA ASN A 28 59.52 1.47 -0.90
C ASN A 28 58.69 2.42 -0.02
N ASN A 29 59.42 3.25 0.73
CA ASN A 29 58.97 4.27 1.69
C ASN A 29 58.23 5.44 1.03
N ASN A 30 57.22 5.99 1.73
CA ASN A 30 57.12 7.44 1.91
C ASN A 30 56.35 7.79 3.19
N ASN A 31 57.07 8.39 4.13
CA ASN A 31 56.59 8.98 5.38
C ASN A 31 55.77 10.24 5.10
N ASN A 32 54.63 10.39 5.79
CA ASN A 32 54.12 11.69 6.19
C ASN A 32 53.41 11.56 7.55
N ASN A 33 54.12 12.00 8.60
CA ASN A 33 53.59 12.17 9.94
C ASN A 33 52.61 13.34 9.96
N ASN A 34 51.37 13.11 10.40
CA ASN A 34 50.51 14.14 10.97
C ASN A 34 49.82 13.55 12.21
N ASN A 35 50.37 13.88 13.38
CA ASN A 35 49.70 13.67 14.66
C ASN A 35 48.38 14.47 14.65
N LYS A 36 47.24 13.77 14.65
CA LYS A 36 45.96 14.36 15.00
C LYS A 36 45.67 14.00 16.45
N GLU A 37 45.71 15.00 17.32
CA GLU A 37 45.25 14.89 18.70
C GLU A 37 43.78 14.45 18.72
N VAL A 38 43.46 13.53 19.63
CA VAL A 38 42.09 13.06 19.90
C VAL A 38 41.37 14.15 20.71
N PRO A 39 40.16 14.61 20.30
CA PRO A 39 39.46 15.69 20.99
C PRO A 39 39.11 15.31 22.44
N ASN A 40 39.27 16.26 23.37
CA ASN A 40 38.88 16.12 24.77
C ASN A 40 37.35 16.07 24.89
N ALA A 41 36.83 15.35 25.89
CA ALA A 41 35.40 15.26 26.22
C ALA A 41 34.67 16.61 26.30
N ASN A 42 35.35 17.69 26.72
CA ASN A 42 34.76 19.03 26.74
C ASN A 42 34.54 19.63 25.33
N ASP A 43 35.38 19.29 24.35
CA ASP A 43 35.24 19.74 22.96
C ASP A 43 34.12 18.99 22.25
N ILE A 44 33.94 17.70 22.57
CA ILE A 44 32.83 16.87 22.07
C ILE A 44 31.48 17.37 22.62
N ILE A 45 31.44 17.76 23.90
CA ILE A 45 30.24 18.35 24.50
C ILE A 45 29.91 19.67 23.80
N MET A 46 30.86 20.61 23.66
CA MET A 46 30.64 21.90 22.98
C MET A 46 30.23 21.74 21.50
N LEU A 47 30.80 20.78 20.77
CA LEU A 47 30.38 20.44 19.41
C LEU A 47 28.97 19.85 19.36
N SER A 48 28.59 19.03 20.34
CA SER A 48 27.23 18.48 20.45
C SER A 48 26.18 19.53 20.82
N THR A 49 26.49 20.47 21.73
CA THR A 49 25.59 21.58 22.08
C THR A 49 25.47 22.57 20.92
N SER A 50 26.56 22.87 20.20
CA SER A 50 26.55 23.70 18.99
C SER A 50 25.72 23.04 17.88
N CYS A 51 25.89 21.73 17.64
CA CYS A 51 25.12 20.98 16.65
C CYS A 51 23.62 20.93 17.00
N ASN A 52 23.27 20.73 18.27
CA ASN A 52 21.88 20.71 18.74
C ASN A 52 21.21 22.10 18.68
N THR A 53 21.95 23.16 19.00
CA THR A 53 21.45 24.55 18.94
C THR A 53 21.30 25.01 17.48
N THR A 54 22.21 24.61 16.59
CA THR A 54 22.14 24.88 15.15
C THR A 54 20.99 24.10 14.50
N THR A 55 20.75 22.86 14.94
CA THR A 55 19.61 22.05 14.49
C THR A 55 18.28 22.63 14.97
N SER A 56 18.18 23.08 16.24
CA SER A 56 16.97 23.74 16.76
C SER A 56 16.68 25.06 16.02
N THR A 57 17.67 25.93 15.89
CA THR A 57 17.51 27.22 15.19
C THR A 57 17.29 27.09 13.68
N TYR A 58 17.69 25.96 13.08
CA TYR A 58 17.35 25.62 11.69
C TYR A 58 15.90 25.13 11.58
N GLN A 59 15.46 24.24 12.48
CA GLN A 59 14.06 23.80 12.53
C GLN A 59 13.08 24.96 12.78
N ASP A 60 13.47 25.92 13.62
CA ASP A 60 12.66 27.12 13.89
C ASP A 60 12.59 28.06 12.68
N ARG A 61 13.71 28.27 11.97
CA ARG A 61 13.74 29.02 10.70
C ARG A 61 12.94 28.33 9.59
N LEU A 62 12.89 27.01 9.59
CA LEU A 62 12.07 26.23 8.64
C LEU A 62 10.56 26.33 8.95
N LYS A 63 10.18 26.33 10.23
CA LYS A 63 8.79 26.62 10.64
C LYS A 63 8.40 28.05 10.27
N GLN A 64 9.32 29.01 10.44
CA GLN A 64 9.11 30.39 10.00
C GLN A 64 8.96 30.50 8.48
N ALA A 65 9.82 29.88 7.68
CA ALA A 65 9.73 29.91 6.22
C ALA A 65 8.44 29.22 5.70
N SER A 66 8.02 28.11 6.32
CA SER A 66 6.74 27.46 6.01
C SER A 66 5.56 28.36 6.39
N SER A 67 5.61 28.98 7.58
CA SER A 67 4.60 29.93 8.07
C SER A 67 4.54 31.20 7.23
N GLU A 68 5.67 31.70 6.73
CA GLU A 68 5.77 32.88 5.86
C GLU A 68 5.22 32.58 4.46
N LYS A 69 5.53 31.41 3.91
CA LYS A 69 4.95 30.95 2.64
C LYS A 69 3.44 30.73 2.77
N GLU A 70 2.97 30.17 3.89
CA GLU A 70 1.53 30.06 4.21
C GLU A 70 0.85 31.41 4.42
N LYS A 71 1.52 32.39 5.06
CA LYS A 71 0.99 33.75 5.29
C LYS A 71 0.95 34.58 4.01
N GLN A 72 1.93 34.44 3.12
CA GLN A 72 1.90 35.03 1.79
C GLN A 72 0.73 34.48 0.98
N LEU A 73 0.44 33.19 1.11
CA LEU A 73 -0.63 32.52 0.39
C LEU A 73 -2.04 32.83 0.89
N ARG A 74 -2.19 33.15 2.19
CA ARG A 74 -3.45 33.62 2.77
C ARG A 74 -3.81 35.06 2.38
N ARG A 75 -2.90 35.81 1.74
CA ARG A 75 -3.08 37.21 1.32
C ARG A 75 -3.44 37.37 -0.16
N SER A 76 -3.35 36.32 -0.98
CA SER A 76 -3.79 36.34 -2.37
C SER A 76 -5.26 35.93 -2.44
N ASP A 77 -6.16 36.91 -2.45
CA ASP A 77 -7.60 36.73 -2.65
C ASP A 77 -7.92 36.43 -4.13
N VAL A 78 -7.50 35.26 -4.61
CA VAL A 78 -7.97 34.69 -5.87
C VAL A 78 -8.55 33.32 -5.57
N ASP A 79 -9.88 33.29 -5.47
CA ASP A 79 -10.68 32.08 -5.30
C ASP A 79 -10.76 31.30 -6.63
N ASP A 80 -9.63 30.72 -7.05
CA ASP A 80 -9.63 29.56 -7.92
C ASP A 80 -9.25 28.36 -7.06
N GLY A 81 -10.21 27.48 -6.76
CA GLY A 81 -9.97 26.26 -5.97
C GLY A 81 -8.82 25.40 -6.51
N ASN A 82 -8.49 25.53 -7.80
CA ASN A 82 -7.33 24.89 -8.40
C ASN A 82 -5.99 25.51 -7.96
N GLU A 83 -5.91 26.82 -7.73
CA GLU A 83 -4.67 27.50 -7.34
C GLU A 83 -4.28 27.17 -5.90
N VAL A 84 -5.27 27.10 -5.00
CA VAL A 84 -5.06 26.65 -3.61
C VAL A 84 -4.58 25.20 -3.56
N GLU A 85 -5.21 24.29 -4.32
CA GLU A 85 -4.80 22.89 -4.38
C GLU A 85 -3.39 22.74 -4.98
N ARG A 86 -3.08 23.46 -6.07
CA ARG A 86 -1.73 23.48 -6.69
C ARG A 86 -0.67 23.92 -5.69
N THR A 87 -0.94 24.99 -4.94
CA THR A 87 0.07 25.48 -4.00
C THR A 87 0.28 24.53 -2.83
N LYS A 88 -0.80 23.99 -2.27
CA LYS A 88 -0.71 22.98 -1.19
C LYS A 88 0.01 21.72 -1.67
N LEU A 89 -0.20 21.32 -2.92
CA LEU A 89 0.52 20.23 -3.57
C LEU A 89 2.03 20.53 -3.68
N SER A 90 2.42 21.73 -4.11
CA SER A 90 3.83 22.14 -4.15
C SER A 90 4.48 22.14 -2.77
N LEU A 91 3.75 22.59 -1.73
CA LEU A 91 4.26 22.58 -0.36
C LEU A 91 4.39 21.15 0.18
N LEU A 92 3.40 20.28 -0.09
CA LEU A 92 3.46 18.86 0.25
C LEU A 92 4.69 18.20 -0.37
N ARG A 93 4.93 18.43 -1.67
CA ARG A 93 6.09 17.91 -2.39
C ARG A 93 7.40 18.35 -1.72
N TYR A 94 7.54 19.64 -1.44
CA TYR A 94 8.71 20.19 -0.75
C TYR A 94 8.95 19.53 0.63
N LEU A 95 7.90 19.39 1.45
CA LEU A 95 8.02 18.78 2.78
C LEU A 95 8.34 17.29 2.72
N ALA A 96 7.77 16.57 1.75
CA ALA A 96 8.03 15.15 1.53
C ALA A 96 9.47 14.92 1.08
N GLU A 97 9.96 15.66 0.08
CA GLU A 97 11.33 15.55 -0.45
C GLU A 97 12.40 15.81 0.61
N ARG A 98 12.12 16.74 1.53
CA ARG A 98 13.02 17.05 2.64
C ARG A 98 13.11 15.91 3.65
N GLN A 99 12.06 15.13 3.83
CA GLN A 99 12.00 14.03 4.79
C GLN A 99 12.42 12.69 4.18
N ASP A 100 12.10 12.49 2.90
CA ASP A 100 12.41 11.29 2.14
C ASP A 100 12.70 11.68 0.67
N PRO A 101 13.97 11.71 0.26
CA PRO A 101 14.37 12.09 -1.11
C PRO A 101 13.76 11.20 -2.20
N SER A 102 13.33 9.97 -1.89
CA SER A 102 12.69 9.07 -2.86
C SER A 102 11.31 9.56 -3.32
N SER A 103 10.71 10.53 -2.62
CA SER A 103 9.44 11.14 -3.00
C SER A 103 9.47 11.89 -4.34
N LYS A 104 10.65 12.25 -4.85
CA LYS A 104 10.81 12.99 -6.12
C LYS A 104 10.17 12.27 -7.31
N ASP A 105 10.24 10.94 -7.31
CA ASP A 105 9.77 10.10 -8.41
C ASP A 105 8.24 9.88 -8.39
N VAL A 106 7.53 10.46 -7.43
CA VAL A 106 6.09 10.28 -7.26
C VAL A 106 5.30 11.35 -8.02
N ASP A 107 4.29 10.89 -8.76
CA ASP A 107 3.40 11.75 -9.53
C ASP A 107 2.48 12.63 -8.65
N ASP A 108 2.04 13.74 -9.22
CA ASP A 108 1.14 14.69 -8.56
C ASP A 108 -0.21 14.07 -8.19
N ALA A 109 -0.70 13.12 -9.00
CA ALA A 109 -1.97 12.44 -8.75
C ALA A 109 -1.93 11.70 -7.40
N THR A 110 -0.82 11.04 -7.11
CA THR A 110 -0.55 10.36 -5.85
C THR A 110 -0.48 11.32 -4.69
N LEU A 111 0.29 12.39 -4.80
CA LEU A 111 0.37 13.41 -3.75
C LEU A 111 -1.00 14.05 -3.44
N ARG A 112 -1.81 14.33 -4.48
CA ARG A 112 -3.18 14.85 -4.31
C ARG A 112 -4.06 13.90 -3.49
N ARG A 113 -3.93 12.58 -3.64
CA ARG A 113 -4.70 11.61 -2.83
C ARG A 113 -4.37 11.70 -1.34
N PHE A 114 -3.09 11.80 -0.99
CA PHE A 114 -2.66 12.00 0.40
C PHE A 114 -3.12 13.34 0.96
N LEU A 115 -3.09 14.39 0.14
CA LEU A 115 -3.55 15.71 0.52
C LEU A 115 -5.07 15.72 0.80
N ARG A 116 -5.87 15.13 -0.10
CA ARG A 116 -7.33 15.02 0.05
C ARG A 116 -7.73 14.16 1.26
N ALA A 117 -7.01 13.07 1.52
CA ALA A 117 -7.27 12.21 2.67
C ALA A 117 -6.98 12.86 4.02
N ARG A 118 -6.34 14.03 4.04
CA ARG A 118 -6.10 14.84 5.23
C ARG A 118 -6.73 16.22 5.12
N ASP A 119 -7.84 16.34 4.40
CA ASP A 119 -8.62 17.57 4.28
C ASP A 119 -7.79 18.80 3.83
N LEU A 120 -6.81 18.54 2.95
CA LEU A 120 -5.86 19.52 2.46
C LEU A 120 -4.95 20.13 3.56
N ASP A 121 -4.75 19.42 4.67
CA ASP A 121 -3.74 19.70 5.69
C ASP A 121 -2.38 19.18 5.22
N VAL A 122 -1.48 20.11 4.87
CA VAL A 122 -0.22 19.79 4.20
C VAL A 122 0.76 19.05 5.12
N GLU A 123 0.82 19.40 6.40
CA GLU A 123 1.72 18.74 7.35
C GLU A 123 1.28 17.30 7.62
N LYS A 124 -0.02 17.09 7.87
CA LYS A 124 -0.58 15.74 8.08
C LYS A 124 -0.45 14.89 6.83
N ALA A 125 -0.69 15.47 5.65
CA ALA A 125 -0.52 14.78 4.38
C ALA A 125 0.94 14.37 4.15
N ALA A 126 1.90 15.26 4.43
CA ALA A 126 3.33 14.97 4.29
C ALA A 126 3.77 13.85 5.24
N ALA A 127 3.35 13.90 6.51
CA ALA A 127 3.66 12.86 7.48
C ALA A 127 3.08 11.49 7.07
N MET A 128 1.82 11.46 6.62
CA MET A 128 1.18 10.25 6.10
C MET A 128 1.91 9.70 4.87
N PHE A 129 2.29 10.58 3.94
CA PHE A 129 2.96 10.19 2.71
C PHE A 129 4.38 9.65 2.95
N VAL A 130 5.15 10.26 3.84
CA VAL A 130 6.48 9.75 4.22
C VAL A 130 6.36 8.39 4.94
N LYS A 131 5.35 8.22 5.81
CA LYS A 131 5.03 6.90 6.41
C LYS A 131 4.75 5.87 5.32
N TYR A 132 3.97 6.24 4.31
CA TYR A 132 3.69 5.38 3.15
C TYR A 132 4.94 5.00 2.38
N LEU A 133 5.85 5.93 2.07
CA LEU A 133 7.08 5.64 1.33
C LEU A 133 7.95 4.62 2.06
N LYS A 134 8.17 4.81 3.36
CA LYS A 134 8.92 3.89 4.21
C LYS A 134 8.28 2.50 4.24
N TRP A 135 6.96 2.44 4.45
CA TRP A 135 6.23 1.18 4.43
C TRP A 135 6.33 0.49 3.07
N ARG A 136 6.19 1.24 1.96
CA ARG A 136 6.23 0.70 0.61
C ARG A 136 7.61 0.15 0.26
N ALA A 137 8.68 0.84 0.65
CA ALA A 137 10.04 0.36 0.45
C ALA A 137 10.31 -0.95 1.20
N ALA A 138 9.77 -1.10 2.41
CA ALA A 138 9.92 -2.32 3.21
C ALA A 138 9.03 -3.47 2.73
N PHE A 139 7.76 -3.18 2.41
CA PHE A 139 6.74 -4.20 2.17
C PHE A 139 6.57 -4.58 0.70
N VAL A 140 6.99 -3.70 -0.23
CA VAL A 140 6.93 -3.90 -1.68
C VAL A 140 8.29 -3.52 -2.30
N PRO A 141 9.39 -4.19 -1.92
CA PRO A 141 10.75 -3.78 -2.31
C PRO A 141 10.98 -3.83 -3.83
N LYS A 142 10.31 -4.73 -4.55
CA LYS A 142 10.36 -4.83 -6.02
C LYS A 142 9.55 -3.74 -6.73
N GLY A 143 8.80 -2.93 -5.99
CA GLY A 143 7.85 -1.94 -6.52
C GLY A 143 6.54 -2.53 -7.07
N TYR A 144 6.42 -3.86 -7.13
CA TYR A 144 5.22 -4.61 -7.46
C TYR A 144 5.16 -5.92 -6.67
N ILE A 145 3.97 -6.52 -6.61
CA ILE A 145 3.73 -7.87 -6.13
C ILE A 145 3.38 -8.72 -7.35
N SER A 146 4.00 -9.89 -7.50
CA SER A 146 3.70 -10.86 -8.55
C SER A 146 2.62 -11.86 -8.11
N ALA A 147 1.91 -12.47 -9.06
CA ALA A 147 0.89 -13.48 -8.75
C ALA A 147 1.47 -14.69 -8.00
N SER A 148 2.72 -15.07 -8.27
CA SER A 148 3.42 -16.15 -7.57
C SER A 148 3.70 -15.84 -6.09
N GLU A 149 3.86 -14.56 -5.72
CA GLU A 149 4.06 -14.17 -4.32
C GLU A 149 2.76 -14.26 -3.51
N ILE A 150 1.61 -14.31 -4.17
CA ILE A 150 0.28 -14.36 -3.56
C ILE A 150 -0.52 -15.60 -3.97
N ALA A 151 0.16 -16.68 -4.37
CA ALA A 151 -0.47 -17.87 -4.95
C ALA A 151 -1.56 -18.48 -4.07
N ASN A 152 -1.36 -18.52 -2.73
CA ASN A 152 -2.33 -19.11 -1.80
C ASN A 152 -3.57 -18.22 -1.62
N GLU A 153 -3.38 -16.90 -1.70
CA GLU A 153 -4.51 -15.95 -1.68
C GLU A 153 -5.28 -15.97 -3.00
N MET A 154 -4.60 -16.23 -4.11
CA MET A 154 -5.18 -16.34 -5.44
C MET A 154 -5.98 -17.64 -5.60
N GLU A 155 -5.49 -18.75 -5.05
CA GLU A 155 -6.16 -20.06 -5.09
C GLU A 155 -7.57 -20.03 -4.43
N GLN A 156 -7.76 -19.14 -3.45
CA GLN A 156 -9.07 -18.93 -2.82
C GLN A 156 -10.12 -18.37 -3.79
N ASN A 157 -9.74 -17.86 -4.97
CA ASN A 157 -10.65 -17.36 -5.99
C ASN A 157 -11.72 -16.41 -5.42
N LYS A 158 -11.28 -15.50 -4.55
CA LYS A 158 -12.18 -14.61 -3.79
C LYS A 158 -12.21 -13.17 -4.30
N MET A 159 -11.28 -12.78 -5.18
CA MET A 159 -11.25 -11.44 -5.77
C MET A 159 -11.23 -11.53 -7.30
N PHE A 160 -12.08 -10.72 -7.92
CA PHE A 160 -12.18 -10.59 -9.37
C PHE A 160 -12.20 -9.10 -9.71
N LEU A 161 -11.79 -8.76 -10.92
CA LEU A 161 -11.74 -7.38 -11.37
C LEU A 161 -12.29 -7.33 -12.79
N GLN A 162 -13.44 -6.68 -12.98
CA GLN A 162 -14.16 -6.76 -14.23
C GLN A 162 -14.96 -5.51 -14.53
N GLY A 163 -15.06 -5.20 -15.82
CA GLY A 163 -15.91 -4.12 -16.31
C GLY A 163 -15.61 -2.77 -15.66
N THR A 164 -16.51 -1.85 -15.92
CA THR A 164 -16.47 -0.52 -15.31
C THR A 164 -17.87 -0.06 -14.94
N ASP A 165 -17.95 0.81 -13.95
CA ASP A 165 -19.16 1.55 -13.68
C ASP A 165 -19.37 2.67 -14.72
N ARG A 166 -20.48 3.41 -14.59
CA ARG A 166 -20.83 4.52 -15.50
C ARG A 166 -19.85 5.69 -15.46
N GLN A 167 -18.96 5.75 -14.47
CA GLN A 167 -17.89 6.75 -14.34
C GLN A 167 -16.55 6.22 -14.85
N GLY A 168 -16.52 5.03 -15.48
CA GLY A 168 -15.31 4.38 -15.96
C GLY A 168 -14.45 3.79 -14.83
N ARG A 169 -14.97 3.69 -13.61
CA ARG A 169 -14.26 3.10 -12.47
C ARG A 169 -14.30 1.57 -12.58
N PRO A 170 -13.15 0.89 -12.52
CA PRO A 170 -13.07 -0.56 -12.38
C PRO A 170 -14.02 -1.13 -11.33
N VAL A 171 -14.70 -2.25 -11.62
CA VAL A 171 -15.50 -2.96 -10.61
C VAL A 171 -14.72 -4.17 -10.09
N ALA A 172 -14.41 -4.17 -8.79
CA ALA A 172 -13.83 -5.30 -8.10
C ALA A 172 -14.93 -6.11 -7.40
N LEU A 173 -14.92 -7.42 -7.56
CA LEU A 173 -15.79 -8.33 -6.82
C LEU A 173 -14.99 -9.02 -5.72
N VAL A 174 -15.55 -9.10 -4.53
CA VAL A 174 -14.94 -9.77 -3.38
C VAL A 174 -15.94 -10.72 -2.74
N PHE A 175 -15.69 -12.02 -2.84
CA PHE A 175 -16.51 -13.06 -2.21
C PHE A 175 -16.02 -13.34 -0.80
N GLY A 176 -16.73 -12.80 0.20
CA GLY A 176 -16.40 -12.98 1.61
C GLY A 176 -16.41 -14.44 2.02
N ALA A 177 -17.29 -15.26 1.45
CA ALA A 177 -17.41 -16.66 1.80
C ALA A 177 -16.18 -17.52 1.41
N ARG A 178 -15.41 -17.04 0.44
CA ARG A 178 -14.20 -17.72 -0.04
C ARG A 178 -12.95 -17.29 0.70
N HIS A 179 -13.07 -16.35 1.64
CA HIS A 179 -11.93 -15.93 2.44
C HIS A 179 -11.66 -16.90 3.58
N PHE A 180 -10.46 -17.48 3.55
CA PHE A 180 -9.92 -18.21 4.68
C PHE A 180 -8.57 -17.62 5.09
N GLN A 181 -8.27 -17.66 6.38
CA GLN A 181 -6.96 -17.32 6.89
C GLN A 181 -5.93 -18.28 6.29
N ASN A 182 -5.06 -17.75 5.44
CA ASN A 182 -3.94 -18.50 4.90
C ASN A 182 -2.89 -18.71 5.99
N LYS A 183 -2.55 -19.97 6.28
CA LYS A 183 -1.57 -20.32 7.31
C LYS A 183 -0.11 -20.29 6.81
N ILE A 184 0.10 -20.33 5.49
CA ILE A 184 1.44 -20.43 4.89
C ILE A 184 2.03 -19.03 4.74
N GLY A 185 1.48 -18.20 3.85
CA GLY A 185 1.95 -16.81 3.68
C GLY A 185 1.36 -15.83 4.69
N GLY A 186 0.39 -16.28 5.50
CA GLY A 186 -0.09 -15.53 6.65
C GLY A 186 -0.76 -14.20 6.29
N LEU A 187 -0.68 -13.27 7.23
CA LEU A 187 -1.29 -11.95 7.10
C LEU A 187 -0.58 -11.07 6.05
N ASP A 188 0.68 -11.33 5.75
CA ASP A 188 1.44 -10.51 4.81
C ASP A 188 1.08 -10.83 3.35
N GLU A 189 0.95 -12.11 3.00
CA GLU A 189 0.41 -12.50 1.68
C GLU A 189 -1.03 -11.95 1.50
N PHE A 190 -1.85 -12.01 2.56
CA PHE A 190 -3.18 -11.41 2.56
C PHE A 190 -3.16 -9.90 2.32
N LYS A 191 -2.21 -9.13 2.88
CA LYS A 191 -2.08 -7.70 2.56
C LYS A 191 -1.62 -7.49 1.12
N GLN A 192 -0.73 -8.35 0.63
CA GLN A 192 -0.17 -8.26 -0.72
C GLN A 192 -1.22 -8.45 -1.82
N ILE A 193 -2.25 -9.29 -1.62
CA ILE A 193 -3.34 -9.41 -2.61
C ILE A 193 -4.11 -8.09 -2.77
N TYR A 194 -4.32 -7.29 -1.72
CA TYR A 194 -4.95 -5.96 -1.89
C TYR A 194 -4.08 -4.99 -2.67
N ILE A 195 -2.76 -5.05 -2.48
CA ILE A 195 -1.79 -4.24 -3.24
C ILE A 195 -1.83 -4.63 -4.72
N TYR A 196 -1.84 -5.94 -4.99
CA TYR A 196 -1.96 -6.50 -6.33
C TYR A 196 -3.28 -6.04 -6.98
N THR A 197 -4.42 -6.26 -6.33
CA THR A 197 -5.75 -5.89 -6.83
C THR A 197 -5.88 -4.39 -7.08
N CYS A 198 -5.37 -3.53 -6.17
CA CYS A 198 -5.38 -2.08 -6.38
C CYS A 198 -4.58 -1.68 -7.62
N ARG A 199 -3.40 -2.29 -7.83
CA ARG A 199 -2.56 -2.03 -9.00
C ARG A 199 -3.24 -2.48 -10.29
N SER A 200 -3.87 -3.66 -10.29
CA SER A 200 -4.61 -4.18 -11.43
C SER A 200 -5.81 -3.30 -11.77
N ALA A 201 -6.56 -2.85 -10.75
CA ALA A 201 -7.67 -1.89 -10.93
C ALA A 201 -7.19 -0.60 -11.60
N CYS A 202 -6.10 0.01 -11.12
CA CYS A 202 -5.56 1.23 -11.72
C CYS A 202 -5.20 1.06 -13.21
N ARG A 203 -4.68 -0.11 -13.60
CA ARG A 203 -4.33 -0.42 -15.00
C ARG A 203 -5.58 -0.57 -15.87
N MET A 204 -6.59 -1.29 -15.38
CA MET A 204 -7.83 -1.52 -16.12
C MET A 204 -8.62 -0.22 -16.33
N GLY A 205 -8.62 0.68 -15.35
CA GLY A 205 -9.37 1.93 -15.40
C GLY A 205 -8.80 3.01 -16.33
N GLY A 206 -7.76 2.72 -17.12
CA GLY A 206 -7.22 3.69 -18.08
C GLY A 206 -6.74 5.00 -17.46
N GLY A 207 -6.27 4.98 -16.21
CA GLY A 207 -5.91 6.18 -15.44
C GLY A 207 -6.95 6.60 -14.41
N GLN A 208 -8.09 5.92 -14.32
CA GLN A 208 -9.01 6.12 -13.20
C GLN A 208 -8.36 5.78 -11.86
N GLU A 209 -8.43 6.74 -10.95
CA GLU A 209 -7.80 6.59 -9.64
C GLU A 209 -8.64 5.75 -8.67
N LYS A 210 -9.96 5.64 -8.92
CA LYS A 210 -10.93 5.03 -8.03
C LYS A 210 -11.52 3.75 -8.62
N PHE A 211 -11.93 2.84 -7.74
CA PHE A 211 -12.66 1.61 -8.08
C PHE A 211 -13.97 1.50 -7.30
N VAL A 212 -14.91 0.73 -7.83
CA VAL A 212 -16.14 0.28 -7.18
C VAL A 212 -15.92 -1.14 -6.70
N VAL A 213 -16.47 -1.49 -5.53
CA VAL A 213 -16.39 -2.86 -4.98
C VAL A 213 -17.79 -3.42 -4.80
N ILE A 214 -17.99 -4.67 -5.21
CA ILE A 214 -19.15 -5.50 -4.83
C ILE A 214 -18.62 -6.57 -3.86
N GLY A 215 -18.91 -6.39 -2.58
CA GLY A 215 -18.60 -7.34 -1.52
C GLY A 215 -19.78 -8.28 -1.29
N ASP A 216 -19.61 -9.54 -1.70
CA ASP A 216 -20.64 -10.56 -1.61
C ASP A 216 -20.45 -11.41 -0.36
N LEU A 217 -21.47 -11.44 0.48
CA LEU A 217 -21.48 -12.19 1.74
C LEU A 217 -22.35 -13.45 1.67
N GLU A 218 -22.80 -13.87 0.49
CA GLU A 218 -23.48 -15.15 0.33
C GLU A 218 -22.56 -16.30 0.75
N GLY A 219 -23.00 -17.10 1.73
CA GLY A 219 -22.21 -18.19 2.33
C GLY A 219 -21.16 -17.73 3.37
N TRP A 220 -21.12 -16.45 3.71
CA TRP A 220 -20.26 -15.94 4.78
C TRP A 220 -20.83 -16.30 6.16
N GLY A 221 -19.96 -16.67 7.09
CA GLY A 221 -20.32 -17.09 8.45
C GLY A 221 -19.11 -17.24 9.36
N TYR A 222 -19.25 -18.04 10.43
CA TYR A 222 -18.23 -18.14 11.46
C TYR A 222 -16.89 -18.72 10.96
N ALA A 223 -16.94 -19.72 10.05
CA ALA A 223 -15.75 -20.42 9.57
C ALA A 223 -14.81 -19.57 8.70
N ASN A 224 -15.34 -18.54 8.04
CA ASN A 224 -14.65 -17.64 7.11
C ASN A 224 -14.69 -16.17 7.56
N SER A 225 -15.11 -15.92 8.80
CA SER A 225 -15.09 -14.59 9.43
C SER A 225 -13.72 -14.29 10.03
N ASP A 226 -12.91 -13.49 9.33
CA ASP A 226 -11.58 -13.09 9.78
C ASP A 226 -11.49 -11.60 10.14
N ILE A 227 -11.80 -11.28 11.40
CA ILE A 227 -11.71 -9.90 11.92
C ILE A 227 -10.27 -9.36 11.80
N ARG A 228 -9.25 -10.20 11.97
CA ARG A 228 -7.84 -9.77 11.87
C ARG A 228 -7.50 -9.40 10.43
N GLY A 229 -7.94 -10.20 9.46
CA GLY A 229 -7.87 -9.91 8.04
C GLY A 229 -8.59 -8.60 7.69
N TYR A 230 -9.83 -8.41 8.14
CA TYR A 230 -10.58 -7.18 7.86
C TYR A 230 -9.88 -5.93 8.38
N LEU A 231 -9.37 -5.96 9.61
CA LEU A 231 -8.62 -4.85 10.17
C LEU A 231 -7.29 -4.62 9.43
N ALA A 232 -6.62 -5.68 8.96
CA ALA A 232 -5.41 -5.53 8.15
C ALA A 232 -5.71 -4.91 6.78
N ALA A 233 -6.78 -5.34 6.11
CA ALA A 233 -7.23 -4.77 4.85
C ALA A 233 -7.61 -3.29 5.00
N LEU A 234 -8.36 -2.95 6.06
CA LEU A 234 -8.69 -1.55 6.38
C LEU A 234 -7.45 -0.71 6.62
N ASN A 235 -6.47 -1.21 7.39
CA ASN A 235 -5.20 -0.50 7.59
C ASN A 235 -4.48 -0.26 6.26
N ILE A 236 -4.36 -1.27 5.39
CA ILE A 236 -3.72 -1.11 4.08
C ILE A 236 -4.45 -0.06 3.24
N LEU A 237 -5.76 -0.18 3.10
CA LEU A 237 -6.54 0.66 2.21
C LEU A 237 -6.63 2.11 2.71
N GLN A 238 -6.75 2.34 4.03
CA GLN A 238 -6.86 3.69 4.60
C GLN A 238 -5.51 4.40 4.74
N ASP A 239 -4.45 3.69 5.17
CA ASP A 239 -3.16 4.34 5.43
C ASP A 239 -2.27 4.45 4.19
N TYR A 240 -2.38 3.52 3.24
CA TYR A 240 -1.44 3.41 2.12
C TYR A 240 -2.09 3.56 0.74
N TYR A 241 -3.41 3.40 0.65
CA TYR A 241 -4.17 3.59 -0.60
C TYR A 241 -5.32 4.59 -0.42
N PRO A 242 -5.06 5.79 0.15
CA PRO A 242 -6.10 6.78 0.38
C PRO A 242 -6.82 7.17 -0.91
N GLU A 243 -8.10 7.53 -0.77
CA GLU A 243 -8.94 8.03 -1.87
C GLU A 243 -9.08 7.08 -3.08
N ARG A 244 -8.86 5.77 -2.90
CA ARG A 244 -9.04 4.76 -3.96
C ARG A 244 -10.46 4.18 -4.04
N LEU A 245 -11.19 4.10 -2.92
CA LEU A 245 -12.56 3.60 -2.95
C LEU A 245 -13.52 4.69 -3.49
N GLY A 246 -14.25 4.35 -4.55
CA GLY A 246 -15.36 5.12 -5.09
C GLY A 246 -16.68 4.80 -4.39
N LYS A 247 -17.08 3.52 -4.40
CA LYS A 247 -18.31 3.00 -3.78
C LYS A 247 -18.10 1.54 -3.39
N LEU A 248 -18.70 1.09 -2.29
CA LEU A 248 -18.70 -0.32 -1.86
C LEU A 248 -20.16 -0.77 -1.68
N PHE A 249 -20.61 -1.67 -2.54
CA PHE A 249 -21.87 -2.39 -2.37
C PHE A 249 -21.60 -3.63 -1.53
N ILE A 250 -22.34 -3.83 -0.45
CA ILE A 250 -22.32 -5.07 0.34
C ILE A 250 -23.65 -5.79 0.10
N VAL A 251 -23.57 -6.97 -0.49
CA VAL A 251 -24.72 -7.74 -0.98
C VAL A 251 -24.84 -9.07 -0.22
N HIS A 252 -26.04 -9.65 -0.21
CA HIS A 252 -26.31 -10.94 0.46
C HIS A 252 -25.90 -10.97 1.94
N VAL A 253 -26.09 -9.87 2.65
CA VAL A 253 -25.60 -9.71 4.02
C VAL A 253 -26.37 -10.62 4.99
N PRO A 254 -25.72 -11.61 5.64
CA PRO A 254 -26.39 -12.46 6.61
C PRO A 254 -26.63 -11.67 7.91
N TYR A 255 -27.73 -11.94 8.62
CA TYR A 255 -28.07 -11.21 9.86
C TYR A 255 -26.93 -11.18 10.90
N VAL A 256 -26.17 -12.27 11.01
CA VAL A 256 -25.03 -12.37 11.94
C VAL A 256 -23.86 -11.42 11.59
N PHE A 257 -23.74 -11.00 10.33
CA PHE A 257 -22.71 -10.04 9.91
C PHE A 257 -22.82 -8.71 10.67
N MET A 258 -24.04 -8.30 11.04
CA MET A 258 -24.24 -7.03 11.75
C MET A 258 -23.56 -6.99 13.13
N ALA A 259 -23.30 -8.14 13.76
CA ALA A 259 -22.50 -8.21 14.98
C ALA A 259 -21.02 -7.89 14.70
N VAL A 260 -20.45 -8.48 13.64
CA VAL A 260 -19.07 -8.18 13.19
C VAL A 260 -18.95 -6.74 12.70
N TRP A 261 -19.95 -6.24 11.98
CA TRP A 261 -20.00 -4.85 11.55
C TRP A 261 -19.88 -3.86 12.72
N LYS A 262 -20.55 -4.12 13.85
CA LYS A 262 -20.42 -3.27 15.05
C LYS A 262 -19.00 -3.25 15.61
N VAL A 263 -18.24 -4.33 15.45
CA VAL A 263 -16.83 -4.42 15.88
C VAL A 263 -15.89 -3.71 14.90
N VAL A 264 -16.13 -3.85 13.59
CA VAL A 264 -15.23 -3.35 12.53
C VAL A 264 -15.50 -1.88 12.18
N CYS A 265 -16.76 -1.46 12.16
CA CYS A 265 -17.20 -0.11 11.75
C CYS A 265 -16.49 1.04 12.49
N PRO A 266 -16.18 0.97 13.79
CA PRO A 266 -15.43 2.02 14.49
C PRO A 266 -14.04 2.30 13.90
N PHE A 267 -13.42 1.34 13.22
CA PHE A 267 -12.10 1.47 12.58
C PHE A 267 -12.17 2.01 11.15
N ILE A 268 -13.38 2.15 10.60
CA ILE A 268 -13.62 2.66 9.24
C ILE A 268 -13.73 4.18 9.31
N ASP A 269 -12.90 4.88 8.53
CA ASP A 269 -12.96 6.34 8.47
C ASP A 269 -14.31 6.85 7.93
N THR A 270 -14.67 8.06 8.31
CA THR A 270 -15.98 8.65 8.00
C THR A 270 -16.23 8.79 6.50
N ASN A 271 -15.19 9.05 5.68
CA ASN A 271 -15.34 9.18 4.23
C ASN A 271 -15.61 7.82 3.58
N THR A 272 -14.88 6.79 3.99
CA THR A 272 -15.10 5.41 3.54
C THR A 272 -16.50 4.94 3.93
N ARG A 273 -16.95 5.21 5.17
CA ARG A 273 -18.28 4.78 5.64
C ARG A 273 -19.43 5.33 4.81
N LYS A 274 -19.33 6.58 4.34
CA LYS A 274 -20.33 7.21 3.45
C LYS A 274 -20.46 6.54 2.08
N LYS A 275 -19.43 5.80 1.65
CA LYS A 275 -19.38 5.11 0.36
C LYS A 275 -19.93 3.68 0.42
N ILE A 276 -20.26 3.19 1.62
CA ILE A 276 -20.74 1.83 1.86
C ILE A 276 -22.26 1.81 1.71
N VAL A 277 -22.75 0.93 0.84
CA VAL A 277 -24.17 0.71 0.57
C VAL A 277 -24.49 -0.74 0.85
N PHE A 278 -25.30 -0.98 1.88
CA PHE A 278 -25.90 -2.29 2.12
C PHE A 278 -27.08 -2.47 1.19
N VAL A 279 -27.04 -3.52 0.36
CA VAL A 279 -28.06 -3.75 -0.67
C VAL A 279 -29.00 -4.87 -0.23
N GLU A 280 -30.29 -4.61 -0.27
CA GLU A 280 -31.31 -5.64 -0.01
C GLU A 280 -31.39 -6.63 -1.19
N ASN A 281 -31.46 -7.93 -0.91
CA ASN A 281 -31.45 -8.97 -1.95
C ASN A 281 -32.52 -8.76 -3.04
N LYS A 282 -33.74 -8.34 -2.65
CA LYS A 282 -34.85 -8.08 -3.60
C LYS A 282 -34.58 -6.90 -4.56
N ASN A 283 -33.67 -6.01 -4.19
CA ASN A 283 -33.31 -4.80 -4.94
C ASN A 283 -31.88 -4.88 -5.52
N LEU A 284 -31.23 -6.05 -5.45
CA LEU A 284 -29.82 -6.20 -5.80
C LEU A 284 -29.49 -5.65 -7.19
N LYS A 285 -30.14 -6.19 -8.22
CA LYS A 285 -29.92 -5.78 -9.61
C LYS A 285 -30.27 -4.31 -9.82
N SER A 286 -31.42 -3.85 -9.31
CA SER A 286 -31.86 -2.47 -9.53
C SER A 286 -30.91 -1.45 -8.90
N THR A 287 -30.41 -1.70 -7.70
CA THR A 287 -29.42 -0.84 -7.05
C THR A 287 -28.08 -0.84 -7.76
N LEU A 288 -27.59 -1.98 -8.24
CA LEU A 288 -26.34 -2.01 -9.03
C LEU A 288 -26.47 -1.24 -10.35
N LEU A 289 -27.64 -1.28 -10.99
CA LEU A 289 -27.91 -0.58 -12.26
C LEU A 289 -27.87 0.96 -12.16
N GLU A 290 -28.03 1.51 -10.96
CA GLU A 290 -27.91 2.95 -10.70
C GLU A 290 -26.50 3.46 -11.05
N ASP A 291 -25.46 2.66 -10.78
CA ASP A 291 -24.06 3.06 -10.98
C ASP A 291 -23.36 2.25 -12.08
N ILE A 292 -23.79 1.02 -12.39
CA ILE A 292 -23.10 0.09 -13.28
C ILE A 292 -24.01 -0.27 -14.46
N ASP A 293 -23.47 -0.29 -15.68
CA ASP A 293 -24.24 -0.71 -16.84
C ASP A 293 -24.59 -2.20 -16.78
N GLU A 294 -25.78 -2.59 -17.27
CA GLU A 294 -26.19 -4.00 -17.26
C GLU A 294 -25.17 -4.91 -17.97
N SER A 295 -24.55 -4.41 -19.04
CA SER A 295 -23.49 -5.13 -19.78
C SER A 295 -22.20 -5.32 -18.97
N GLN A 296 -22.01 -4.53 -17.91
CA GLN A 296 -20.84 -4.52 -17.04
C GLN A 296 -21.10 -5.19 -15.68
N ILE A 297 -22.35 -5.49 -15.35
CA ILE A 297 -22.71 -6.23 -14.16
C ILE A 297 -22.50 -7.74 -14.42
N PRO A 298 -21.86 -8.46 -13.48
CA PRO A 298 -21.73 -9.91 -13.57
C PRO A 298 -23.08 -10.64 -13.65
N ASP A 299 -23.10 -11.74 -14.41
CA ASP A 299 -24.26 -12.59 -14.62
C ASP A 299 -24.89 -13.11 -13.31
N ILE A 300 -24.06 -13.44 -12.31
CA ILE A 300 -24.49 -13.85 -10.97
C ILE A 300 -25.33 -12.80 -10.24
N TYR A 301 -25.27 -11.53 -10.66
CA TYR A 301 -26.08 -10.42 -10.12
C TYR A 301 -27.17 -9.97 -11.11
N GLY A 302 -27.45 -10.78 -12.12
CA GLY A 302 -28.46 -10.54 -13.14
C GLY A 302 -28.03 -9.59 -14.26
N GLY A 303 -26.72 -9.35 -14.42
CA GLY A 303 -26.16 -8.63 -15.58
C GLY A 303 -25.82 -9.54 -16.75
N LYS A 304 -24.88 -9.12 -17.61
CA LYS A 304 -24.47 -9.84 -18.82
C LYS A 304 -22.97 -10.12 -18.91
N MET A 305 -22.18 -9.72 -17.89
CA MET A 305 -20.73 -9.91 -17.90
C MET A 305 -20.35 -11.27 -17.32
N PRO A 306 -19.55 -12.10 -18.01
CA PRO A 306 -19.05 -13.36 -17.47
C PRO A 306 -17.91 -13.11 -16.48
N LEU A 307 -17.84 -13.90 -15.39
CA LEU A 307 -16.76 -13.83 -14.40
C LEU A 307 -15.44 -14.44 -14.94
N VAL A 308 -14.35 -13.70 -14.80
CA VAL A 308 -12.98 -14.02 -15.20
C VAL A 308 -12.07 -13.73 -14.01
N PRO A 309 -11.31 -14.74 -13.51
CA PRO A 309 -10.38 -14.56 -12.40
C PRO A 309 -9.37 -13.43 -12.61
N ILE A 310 -8.97 -12.75 -11.52
CA ILE A 310 -8.08 -11.57 -11.60
C ILE A 310 -6.67 -11.86 -12.15
N HIS A 311 -6.24 -13.11 -12.19
CA HIS A 311 -4.97 -13.50 -12.82
C HIS A 311 -5.09 -13.75 -14.33
N GLU A 312 -6.31 -13.85 -14.85
CA GLU A 312 -6.60 -14.05 -16.28
C GLU A 312 -6.98 -12.74 -16.99
N THR A 313 -7.17 -11.65 -16.24
CA THR A 313 -7.42 -10.28 -16.71
C THR A 313 -6.14 -9.47 -16.85
#